data_AF-A0A3D4EU67-F1
#
_entry.id   AF-A0A3D4EU67-F1
#
_cell.length_a   1.000
_cell.length_b   1.000
_cell.length_c   1.000
_cell.angle_alpha   90.00
_cell.angle_beta   90.00
_cell.angle_gamma   90.00
#
_symmetry.space_group_name_H-M   'P 1'
#
loop_
_entity.id
_entity.type
_entity.pdbx_description
1 polymer ?
#
loop_
_entity_poly.entity_id
_entity_poly.type
_entity_poly.pdbx_seq_one_letter_code
_entity_poly.pdbx_strand_id
1 'polypeptide(L)' 'KQRIRDFLIHETNGQASIIRGRYKFIRPKHASNGSTKRKPTRKKDGKDPNKWQLYDLHSDAAEANNLAIEQPQLVRELNQ' A
#
# COMPACT_ATOMS: atom_id res chain seq x y z
N LYS A 1 -21.70 -0.38 -19.92
CA LYS A 1 -21.64 0.86 -19.09
C LYS A 1 -20.50 0.68 -18.09
N GLN A 2 -19.43 1.48 -18.17
CA GLN A 2 -18.29 1.36 -17.26
C GLN A 2 -18.70 1.80 -15.85
N ARG A 3 -18.32 1.03 -14.83
CA ARG A 3 -18.61 1.36 -13.41
C ARG A 3 -17.70 2.52 -13.00
N ILE A 4 -18.31 3.62 -12.55
CA ILE A 4 -17.58 4.72 -11.90
C ILE A 4 -16.97 4.14 -10.61
N ARG A 5 -15.66 4.30 -10.45
CA ARG A 5 -14.91 3.85 -9.28
C ARG A 5 -14.22 5.04 -8.65
N ASP A 6 -14.32 5.17 -7.34
CA ASP A 6 -13.64 6.24 -6.58
C ASP A 6 -12.13 6.00 -6.44
N PHE A 7 -11.67 4.81 -6.82
CA PHE A 7 -10.28 4.39 -6.73
C PHE A 7 -9.88 3.50 -7.91
N LEU A 8 -8.59 3.54 -8.23
CA LEU A 8 -7.94 2.67 -9.19
C LEU A 8 -7.06 1.68 -8.43
N ILE A 9 -7.21 0.38 -8.71
CA ILE A 9 -6.29 -0.66 -8.22
C ILE A 9 -5.37 -1.03 -9.37
N HIS A 10 -4.06 -1.02 -9.11
CA HIS A 10 -3.04 -1.48 -10.05
C HIS A 10 -2.14 -2.50 -9.35
N GLU A 11 -2.07 -3.70 -9.89
CA GLU A 11 -1.19 -4.77 -9.43
C GLU A 11 -0.06 -4.99 -10.43
N THR A 12 1.18 -4.99 -9.94
CA THR A 12 2.38 -5.27 -10.75
C THR A 12 3.38 -6.08 -9.94
N ASN A 13 4.00 -7.09 -10.54
CA ASN A 13 5.06 -7.91 -9.91
C ASN A 13 4.68 -8.51 -8.52
N GLY A 14 3.41 -8.86 -8.32
CA GLY A 14 2.88 -9.40 -7.05
C GLY A 14 2.75 -8.35 -5.94
N GLN A 15 2.74 -7.06 -6.30
CA GLN A 15 2.52 -5.94 -5.42
C GLN A 15 1.29 -5.15 -5.89
N ALA A 16 0.32 -4.97 -5.00
CA ALA A 16 -0.89 -4.21 -5.30
C ALA A 16 -0.76 -2.77 -4.82
N SER A 17 -1.28 -1.84 -5.60
CA SER A 17 -1.38 -0.42 -5.28
C SER A 17 -2.80 0.09 -5.50
N ILE A 18 -3.20 1.06 -4.70
CA ILE A 18 -4.51 1.70 -4.71
C ILE A 18 -4.29 3.20 -4.85
N ILE A 19 -4.84 3.79 -5.91
CA ILE A 19 -4.86 5.24 -6.12
C ILE A 19 -6.27 5.72 -5.82
N ARG A 20 -6.41 6.61 -4.83
CA ARG A 20 -7.69 7.20 -4.43
C ARG A 20 -7.52 8.70 -4.22
N GLY A 21 -8.18 9.50 -5.05
CA GLY A 21 -7.98 10.94 -5.08
C GLY A 21 -6.52 11.30 -5.36
N ARG A 22 -5.88 12.02 -4.45
CA ARG A 22 -4.46 12.44 -4.54
C ARG A 22 -3.47 11.40 -4.00
N TYR A 23 -3.93 10.34 -3.35
CA TYR A 23 -3.06 9.43 -2.64
C TYR A 23 -2.85 8.13 -3.40
N LYS A 24 -1.62 7.62 -3.34
CA LYS A 24 -1.25 6.27 -3.77
C LYS A 24 -0.79 5.47 -2.58
N PHE A 25 -1.46 4.36 -2.31
CA PHE A 25 -1.09 3.38 -1.31
C PHE A 25 -0.53 2.13 -1.98
N ILE A 26 0.66 1.69 -1.57
CA ILE A 26 1.28 0.46 -2.07
C ILE A 26 1.34 -0.54 -0.92
N ARG A 27 0.75 -1.71 -1.17
CA ARG A 27 0.80 -2.84 -0.23
C ARG A 27 2.21 -3.44 -0.22
N PRO A 28 2.65 -4.00 0.92
CA PRO A 28 3.91 -4.73 0.94
C PRO A 28 3.81 -5.93 0.01
N LYS A 29 4.88 -6.23 -0.71
CA LYS A 29 4.94 -7.41 -1.57
C LYS A 29 4.65 -8.65 -0.72
N HIS A 30 3.66 -9.44 -1.12
CA HIS A 30 3.44 -10.73 -0.47
C HIS A 30 4.65 -11.61 -0.81
N ALA A 31 5.38 -12.07 0.20
CA ALA A 31 6.49 -12.98 0.00
C ALA A 31 5.91 -14.28 -0.59
N SER A 32 5.95 -14.42 -1.92
CA SER A 32 5.71 -15.69 -2.59
C SER A 32 6.82 -16.63 -2.14
N ASN A 33 6.46 -17.63 -1.36
CA ASN A 33 7.28 -18.66 -0.72
C ASN A 33 8.42 -19.23 -1.60
N GLY A 34 9.49 -18.47 -1.78
CA GLY A 34 10.73 -18.87 -2.44
C GLY A 34 11.89 -18.55 -1.53
N SER A 35 12.36 -19.57 -0.79
CA SER A 35 13.63 -19.60 -0.05
C SER A 35 13.88 -18.47 0.97
N THR A 36 13.49 -18.71 2.23
CA THR A 36 14.38 -18.78 3.41
C THR A 36 13.52 -18.71 4.68
N LYS A 37 13.63 -19.72 5.55
CA LYS A 37 12.99 -19.81 6.87
C LYS A 37 13.00 -18.47 7.61
N ARG A 38 11.84 -17.80 7.79
CA ARG A 38 11.62 -16.88 8.91
C ARG A 38 10.21 -17.07 9.47
N LYS A 39 10.15 -17.14 10.80
CA LYS A 39 8.99 -17.50 11.65
C LYS A 39 7.66 -16.90 11.16
N PRO A 40 6.54 -17.65 11.22
CA PRO A 40 5.22 -17.08 11.00
C PRO A 40 4.83 -16.24 12.21
N THR A 41 5.36 -15.02 12.31
CA THR A 41 4.75 -14.03 13.19
C THR A 41 3.46 -13.62 12.50
N ARG A 42 2.36 -14.21 12.95
CA ARG A 42 0.96 -13.86 12.69
C ARG A 42 0.69 -12.42 13.18
N LYS A 43 1.45 -11.45 12.66
CA LYS A 43 1.23 -10.03 12.84
C LYS A 43 0.20 -9.71 11.77
N LYS A 44 -1.07 -9.60 12.19
CA LYS A 44 -2.19 -9.13 11.35
C LYS A 44 -1.63 -8.10 10.37
N ASP A 45 -1.75 -8.34 9.07
CA ASP A 45 -1.15 -7.58 7.95
C ASP A 45 -1.50 -6.08 7.89
N GLY A 46 -2.09 -5.54 8.96
CA GLY A 46 -2.63 -4.21 9.13
C GLY A 46 -1.90 -3.25 10.08
N LYS A 47 -0.70 -3.59 10.61
CA LYS A 47 -0.11 -2.85 11.75
C LYS A 47 1.33 -2.35 11.64
N ASP A 48 2.09 -2.72 10.60
CA ASP A 48 3.47 -2.22 10.43
C ASP A 48 3.47 -1.11 9.37
N PRO A 49 3.29 0.18 9.73
CA PRO A 49 3.32 1.29 8.77
C PRO A 49 4.68 1.39 8.05
N ASN A 50 5.74 0.86 8.64
CA ASN A 50 7.07 0.81 8.02
C ASN A 50 7.18 -0.13 6.82
N LYS A 51 6.20 -1.03 6.63
CA LYS A 51 6.10 -1.91 5.44
C LYS A 51 5.17 -1.35 4.37
N TRP A 52 4.47 -0.29 4.71
CA TRP A 52 3.45 0.33 3.89
C TRP A 52 4.04 1.57 3.24
N GLN A 53 3.64 1.83 2.01
CA GLN A 53 4.07 3.02 1.30
C GLN A 53 2.83 3.84 0.97
N LEU A 54 2.85 5.10 1.37
CA LEU A 54 1.77 6.05 1.12
C LEU A 54 2.40 7.32 0.56
N TYR A 55 1.94 7.72 -0.61
CA TYR A 55 2.44 8.90 -1.30
C TYR A 55 1.30 9.84 -1.65
N ASP A 56 1.56 11.12 -1.56
CA ASP A 56 0.68 12.16 -2.05
C ASP A 56 1.11 12.59 -3.45
N LEU A 57 0.45 12.06 -4.48
CA LEU A 57 0.79 12.32 -5.88
C LEU A 57 0.61 13.78 -6.29
N HIS A 58 -0.11 14.59 -5.51
CA HIS A 58 -0.31 16.00 -5.81
C HIS A 58 0.91 16.85 -5.38
N SER A 59 1.49 16.57 -4.22
CA SER A 59 2.68 17.29 -3.72
C SER A 59 4.00 16.57 -4.03
N ASP A 60 3.95 15.26 -4.24
CA ASP A 60 5.07 14.37 -4.44
C ASP A 60 4.75 13.34 -5.55
N ALA A 61 4.67 13.83 -6.78
CA ALA A 61 4.46 12.99 -7.96
C ALA A 61 5.59 11.98 -8.21
N ALA A 62 6.78 12.21 -7.63
CA ALA A 62 7.94 11.34 -7.74
C ALA A 62 7.97 10.22 -6.69
N GLU A 63 7.00 10.16 -5.76
CA GLU A 63 6.90 9.14 -4.71
C GLU A 63 8.16 9.09 -3.82
N ALA A 64 8.77 10.25 -3.56
CA ALA A 64 10.00 10.38 -2.77
C ALA A 64 9.75 10.36 -1.25
N ASN A 65 8.59 10.84 -0.81
CA ASN A 65 8.24 11.05 0.60
C ASN A 65 7.19 10.04 1.06
N ASN A 66 7.63 9.00 1.79
CA ASN A 66 6.70 8.01 2.34
C ASN A 66 5.97 8.54 3.58
N LEU A 67 4.70 8.86 3.43
CA LEU A 67 3.80 9.39 4.47
C LEU A 67 3.16 8.28 5.32
N ALA A 68 3.49 7.00 5.12
CA ALA A 68 2.78 5.90 5.78
C ALA A 68 2.91 5.91 7.31
N ILE A 69 4.05 6.37 7.83
CA ILE A 69 4.29 6.53 9.26
C ILE A 69 3.60 7.80 9.80
N GLU A 70 3.55 8.86 9.00
CA GLU A 70 2.96 10.15 9.38
C GLU A 70 1.42 10.11 9.34
N GLN A 71 0.83 9.31 8.45
CA GLN A 71 -0.62 9.20 8.27
C GLN A 71 -1.13 7.76 8.42
N PRO A 72 -0.96 7.12 9.60
CA PRO A 72 -1.37 5.73 9.80
C PRO A 72 -2.88 5.51 9.69
N GLN A 73 -3.69 6.56 9.91
CA GLN A 73 -5.14 6.49 9.75
C GLN A 73 -5.53 6.32 8.27
N LEU A 74 -4.91 7.11 7.38
CA LEU A 74 -5.16 7.03 5.94
C LEU A 74 -4.72 5.68 5.37
N VAL A 75 -3.60 5.14 5.84
CA VAL A 75 -3.17 3.80 5.42
C VAL A 75 -4.19 2.74 5.83
N ARG A 76 -4.75 2.83 7.05
CA ARG A 76 -5.80 1.90 7.50
C ARG A 76 -7.08 2.04 6.69
N GLU A 77 -7.45 3.25 6.25
CA GLU A 77 -8.61 3.49 5.39
C GLU A 77 -8.43 2.90 3.99
N LEU A 78 -7.26 3.11 3.37
CA LEU A 78 -6.96 2.58 2.03
C LEU A 78 -6.74 1.06 2.02
N ASN A 79 -6.48 0.46 3.18
CA ASN A 79 -6.32 -0.98 3.34
C ASN A 79 -7.59 -1.71 3.79
N GLN A 80 -8.76 -1.06 3.76
CA GLN A 80 -10.05 -1.71 4.05
C GLN A 80 -10.53 -2.60 2.90
#